data_AF-X0S3Y9-F1
#
_entry.id   AF-X0S3Y9-F1
#
_cell.length_a   1.000
_cell.length_b   1.000
_cell.length_c   1.000
_cell.angle_alpha   90.00
_cell.angle_beta   90.00
_cell.angle_gamma   90.00
#
_symmetry.space_group_name_H-M   'P 1'
#
loop_
_entity.id
_entity.type
_entity.pdbx_description
1 polymer ?
#
loop_
_entity_poly.entity_id
_entity_poly.type
_entity_poly.pdbx_seq_one_letter_code
_entity_poly.pdbx_strand_id
1 'polypeptide(L)'
;MEILLVHLGTPCECFIASSLIKGLKNRYAAEHPLHIHALVKNTESNSIFKYNYNVRLTYPINKVPNEFKRREFDLLINLHPDFDEESFFQVNAKKKLGFHYTDGGYKTYKYMYDGVKTNKNLFQMYYILSELKWKGEGYNFKYHPKHKNRKNRTGLYIV
;
A
#
# COMPACT_ATOMS: atom_id res chain seq x y z
N MET A 1 11.63 -4.67 -12.27
CA MET A 1 11.53 -4.46 -10.80
C MET A 1 10.25 -5.09 -10.25
N GLU A 2 10.38 -5.94 -9.23
CA GLU A 2 9.30 -6.61 -8.51
C GLU A 2 9.12 -5.99 -7.11
N ILE A 3 7.96 -5.39 -6.84
CA ILE A 3 7.64 -4.75 -5.55
C ILE A 3 6.52 -5.52 -4.86
N LEU A 4 6.70 -5.83 -3.57
CA LEU A 4 5.65 -6.30 -2.68
C LEU A 4 5.18 -5.18 -1.75
N LEU A 5 3.88 -4.88 -1.80
CA LEU A 5 3.22 -3.97 -0.86
C LEU A 5 2.41 -4.78 0.15
N VAL A 6 2.71 -4.66 1.44
CA VAL A 6 1.92 -5.29 2.50
C VAL A 6 1.03 -4.25 3.14
N HIS A 7 -0.28 -4.47 3.12
CA HIS A 7 -1.25 -3.55 3.70
C HIS A 7 -2.41 -4.31 4.36
N LEU A 8 -2.30 -4.55 5.67
CA LEU A 8 -3.29 -5.30 6.45
C LEU A 8 -4.37 -4.42 7.12
N GLY A 9 -4.46 -3.15 6.72
CA GLY A 9 -5.50 -2.25 7.20
C GLY A 9 -6.88 -2.52 6.60
N THR A 10 -7.80 -1.60 6.87
CA THR A 10 -9.18 -1.61 6.37
C THR A 10 -9.26 -1.34 4.86
N PRO A 11 -10.41 -1.61 4.20
CA PRO A 11 -10.61 -1.26 2.80
C PRO A 11 -10.41 0.24 2.50
N CYS A 12 -10.82 1.12 3.43
CA CYS A 12 -10.64 2.58 3.31
C CYS A 12 -9.15 2.96 3.31
N GLU A 13 -8.36 2.32 4.16
CA GLU A 13 -6.91 2.54 4.20
C GLU A 13 -6.22 1.99 2.95
N CYS A 14 -6.65 0.81 2.46
CA CYS A 14 -6.18 0.26 1.18
C CYS A 14 -6.47 1.22 0.01
N PHE A 15 -7.63 1.89 0.04
CA PHE A 15 -7.98 2.90 -0.94
C PHE A 15 -7.02 4.09 -0.87
N ILE A 16 -6.67 4.56 0.33
CA ILE A 16 -5.68 5.64 0.51
C ILE A 16 -4.30 5.20 0.00
N ALA A 17 -3.87 3.98 0.33
CA ALA A 17 -2.62 3.40 -0.13
C ALA A 17 -2.54 3.23 -1.66
N SER A 18 -3.66 3.23 -2.38
CA SER A 18 -3.65 3.23 -3.85
C SER A 18 -2.97 4.47 -4.45
N SER A 19 -2.98 5.60 -3.74
CA SER A 19 -2.23 6.81 -4.14
C SER A 19 -0.72 6.57 -4.11
N LEU A 20 -0.21 5.80 -3.15
CA LEU A 20 1.21 5.46 -3.05
C LEU A 20 1.68 4.65 -4.26
N ILE A 21 0.84 3.77 -4.79
CA ILE A 21 1.15 2.98 -5.99
C ILE A 21 1.50 3.89 -7.16
N LYS A 22 0.80 5.02 -7.32
CA LYS A 22 1.14 6.04 -8.32
C LYS A 22 2.51 6.66 -8.06
N GLY A 23 2.80 7.01 -6.80
CA GLY A 23 4.10 7.51 -6.39
C GLY A 23 5.24 6.54 -6.70
N LEU A 24 5.04 5.25 -6.44
CA LEU A 24 6.00 4.18 -6.75
C LEU A 24 6.24 4.04 -8.25
N LYS A 25 5.16 4.04 -9.06
CA LYS A 25 5.26 4.03 -10.53
C LYS A 25 6.08 5.21 -11.05
N ASN A 26 5.87 6.40 -10.51
CA ASN A 26 6.62 7.59 -10.92
C ASN A 26 8.09 7.52 -10.47
N ARG A 27 8.35 7.07 -9.24
CA ARG A 27 9.70 6.97 -8.67
C ARG A 27 10.60 6.02 -9.46
N TYR A 28 10.03 4.91 -9.91
CA TYR A 28 10.72 3.81 -10.59
C TYR A 28 10.31 3.71 -12.06
N ALA A 29 9.94 4.84 -12.69
CA ALA A 29 9.51 4.87 -14.08
C ALA A 29 10.59 4.37 -15.06
N ALA A 30 11.88 4.44 -14.70
CA ALA A 30 12.97 3.94 -15.53
C ALA A 30 13.11 2.38 -15.49
N GLU A 31 12.54 1.72 -14.49
CA GLU A 31 12.78 0.30 -14.18
C GLU A 31 11.84 -0.67 -14.93
N HIS A 32 11.60 -0.43 -16.21
CA HIS A 32 10.66 -1.24 -16.99
C HIS A 32 11.22 -2.65 -17.29
N PRO A 33 10.47 -3.74 -17.01
CA PRO A 33 9.10 -3.76 -16.47
C PRO A 33 9.03 -3.63 -14.94
N LEU A 34 8.10 -2.77 -14.46
CA LEU A 34 7.78 -2.60 -13.04
C LEU A 34 6.47 -3.32 -12.69
N HIS A 35 6.55 -4.24 -11.73
CA HIS A 35 5.43 -5.05 -11.24
C HIS A 35 5.22 -4.82 -9.75
N ILE A 36 4.00 -4.48 -9.37
CA ILE A 36 3.60 -4.25 -7.98
C ILE A 36 2.61 -5.35 -7.60
N HIS A 37 2.88 -6.05 -6.51
CA HIS A 37 2.00 -7.02 -5.90
C HIS A 37 1.53 -6.54 -4.54
N ALA A 38 0.36 -6.96 -4.09
CA ALA A 38 -0.19 -6.57 -2.80
C ALA A 38 -0.57 -7.77 -1.93
N LEU A 39 -0.25 -7.69 -0.63
CA LEU A 39 -0.83 -8.55 0.40
C LEU A 39 -1.77 -7.73 1.26
N VAL A 40 -2.96 -8.27 1.50
CA VAL A 40 -4.02 -7.58 2.23
C VAL A 40 -4.65 -8.43 3.32
N LYS A 41 -5.38 -7.80 4.23
CA LYS A 41 -6.04 -8.51 5.34
C LYS A 41 -7.05 -9.56 4.86
N ASN A 42 -7.93 -9.18 3.94
CA ASN A 42 -9.10 -9.96 3.58
C ASN A 42 -9.55 -9.71 2.13
N THR A 43 -10.59 -10.44 1.69
CA THR A 43 -11.13 -10.37 0.32
C THR A 43 -11.71 -8.99 -0.03
N GLU A 44 -12.27 -8.27 0.94
CA GLU A 44 -12.81 -6.91 0.73
C GLU A 44 -11.68 -5.94 0.37
N SER A 45 -10.62 -5.92 1.17
CA SER A 45 -9.41 -5.13 0.92
C SER A 45 -8.74 -5.53 -0.41
N ASN A 46 -8.79 -6.82 -0.73
CA ASN A 46 -8.27 -7.35 -2.00
C ASN A 46 -8.99 -6.76 -3.21
N SER A 47 -10.29 -6.53 -3.07
CA SER A 47 -11.11 -5.97 -4.14
C SER A 47 -10.67 -4.54 -4.48
N ILE A 48 -10.19 -3.76 -3.51
CA ILE A 48 -9.67 -2.41 -3.74
C ILE A 48 -8.46 -2.44 -4.68
N PHE A 49 -7.44 -3.26 -4.39
CA PHE A 49 -6.25 -3.33 -5.24
C PHE A 49 -6.49 -4.06 -6.57
N LYS A 50 -7.45 -4.99 -6.62
CA LYS A 50 -7.84 -5.66 -7.87
C LYS A 50 -8.27 -4.67 -8.97
N TYR A 51 -8.86 -3.52 -8.60
CA TYR A 51 -9.25 -2.48 -9.56
C TYR A 51 -8.15 -1.45 -9.85
N ASN A 52 -6.99 -1.55 -9.21
CA ASN A 52 -5.84 -0.70 -9.51
C ASN A 52 -4.99 -1.36 -10.60
N TYR A 53 -5.01 -0.79 -11.81
CA TYR A 53 -4.31 -1.35 -12.98
C TYR A 53 -2.78 -1.42 -12.84
N ASN A 54 -2.20 -0.77 -11.84
CA ASN A 54 -0.77 -0.84 -11.56
C ASN A 54 -0.41 -2.01 -10.63
N VAL A 55 -1.40 -2.67 -10.02
CA VAL A 55 -1.21 -3.87 -9.22
C VAL A 55 -1.39 -5.08 -10.12
N ARG A 56 -0.39 -5.95 -10.17
CA ARG A 56 -0.38 -7.15 -11.00
C ARG A 56 -1.08 -8.31 -10.29
N LEU A 57 -0.69 -8.60 -9.05
CA LEU A 57 -1.30 -9.64 -8.23
C LEU A 57 -1.65 -9.08 -6.86
N THR A 58 -2.76 -9.55 -6.30
CA THR A 58 -3.18 -9.21 -4.94
C THR A 58 -3.75 -10.45 -4.27
N TYR A 59 -3.32 -10.70 -3.03
CA TYR A 59 -3.77 -11.85 -2.24
C TYR A 59 -4.14 -11.43 -0.81
N PRO A 60 -5.27 -11.93 -0.28
CA PRO A 60 -5.46 -11.99 1.16
C PRO A 60 -4.32 -12.78 1.82
N ILE A 61 -3.82 -12.31 2.97
CA ILE A 61 -2.63 -12.88 3.63
C ILE A 61 -2.83 -14.34 4.05
N ASN A 62 -4.07 -14.74 4.31
CA ASN A 62 -4.45 -16.12 4.63
C ASN A 62 -4.68 -17.02 3.38
N LYS A 63 -4.53 -16.48 2.17
CA LYS A 63 -4.76 -17.17 0.90
C LYS A 63 -3.59 -16.99 -0.08
N VAL A 64 -2.38 -16.81 0.43
CA VAL A 64 -1.17 -16.64 -0.38
C VAL A 64 -0.70 -18.01 -0.90
N PRO A 65 -0.61 -18.21 -2.23
CA PRO A 65 -0.18 -19.49 -2.79
C PRO A 65 1.33 -19.72 -2.58
N ASN A 66 1.75 -20.98 -2.50
CA ASN A 66 3.15 -21.35 -2.21
C ASN A 66 4.14 -20.81 -3.25
N GLU A 67 3.73 -20.72 -4.52
CA GLU A 67 4.54 -20.11 -5.59
C GLU A 67 4.86 -18.63 -5.31
N PHE A 68 3.90 -17.89 -4.72
CA PHE A 68 4.09 -16.49 -4.38
C PHE A 68 5.05 -16.34 -3.19
N LYS A 69 4.96 -17.24 -2.20
CA LYS A 69 5.86 -17.25 -1.03
C LYS A 69 7.32 -17.49 -1.42
N ARG A 70 7.58 -18.23 -2.50
CA ARG A 70 8.93 -18.52 -3.02
C ARG A 70 9.48 -17.44 -3.94
N ARG A 71 8.69 -16.40 -4.22
CA ARG A 71 9.09 -15.34 -5.14
C ARG A 71 10.12 -14.41 -4.50
N GLU A 72 11.07 -13.96 -5.29
CA GLU A 72 12.02 -12.93 -4.89
C GLU A 72 11.51 -11.55 -5.31
N PHE A 73 11.61 -10.58 -4.40
CA PHE A 73 11.22 -9.20 -4.65
C PHE A 73 12.45 -8.28 -4.61
N ASP A 74 12.45 -7.24 -5.43
CA ASP A 74 13.46 -6.18 -5.34
C ASP A 74 13.19 -5.28 -4.13
N LEU A 75 11.91 -5.08 -3.81
CA LEU A 75 11.48 -4.20 -2.73
C LEU A 75 10.24 -4.75 -2.02
N LEU A 76 10.30 -4.85 -0.70
CA LEU A 76 9.14 -5.02 0.18
C LEU A 76 8.84 -3.69 0.87
N ILE A 77 7.57 -3.30 0.91
CA ILE A 77 7.09 -2.12 1.64
C ILE A 77 5.98 -2.57 2.59
N ASN A 78 6.24 -2.53 3.88
CA ASN A 78 5.27 -2.86 4.92
C ASN A 78 4.52 -1.62 5.40
N LEU A 79 3.24 -1.53 5.05
CA LEU A 79 2.35 -0.45 5.45
C LEU A 79 1.49 -0.78 6.68
N HIS A 80 1.72 -1.91 7.34
CA HIS A 80 0.95 -2.27 8.54
C HIS A 80 1.84 -2.78 9.69
N PRO A 81 1.64 -2.32 10.93
CA PRO A 81 2.46 -2.75 12.06
C PRO A 81 2.24 -4.22 12.43
N ASP A 82 1.07 -4.80 12.16
CA ASP A 82 0.83 -6.19 12.54
C ASP A 82 1.45 -7.20 11.56
N PHE A 83 2.06 -6.76 10.46
CA PHE A 83 2.76 -7.69 9.58
C PHE A 83 4.10 -8.06 10.19
N ASP A 84 4.19 -9.32 10.57
CA ASP A 84 5.40 -9.96 11.08
C ASP A 84 5.73 -11.20 10.23
N GLU A 85 6.93 -11.24 9.67
CA GLU A 85 7.37 -12.33 8.81
C GLU A 85 7.47 -13.67 9.54
N GLU A 86 7.73 -13.66 10.86
CA GLU A 86 7.75 -14.88 11.68
C GLU A 86 6.34 -15.48 11.81
N SER A 87 5.34 -14.62 11.97
CA SER A 87 3.95 -15.01 12.14
C SER A 87 3.24 -15.43 10.84
N PHE A 88 3.67 -14.92 9.68
CA PHE A 88 3.00 -15.19 8.40
C PHE A 88 3.80 -16.09 7.45
N PHE A 89 4.87 -15.56 6.89
CA PHE A 89 5.90 -16.27 6.13
C PHE A 89 7.04 -15.30 5.82
N GLN A 90 8.25 -15.83 5.75
CA GLN A 90 9.43 -15.05 5.37
C GLN A 90 9.34 -14.60 3.92
N VAL A 91 9.52 -13.30 3.68
CA VAL A 91 9.58 -12.74 2.34
C VAL A 91 11.03 -12.49 1.94
N ASN A 92 11.43 -13.10 0.82
CA ASN A 92 12.72 -12.83 0.21
C ASN A 92 12.65 -11.52 -0.59
N ALA A 93 13.23 -10.45 -0.03
CA ALA A 93 13.30 -9.13 -0.68
C ALA A 93 14.66 -8.47 -0.48
N LYS A 94 15.23 -7.90 -1.55
CA LYS A 94 16.56 -7.24 -1.51
C LYS A 94 16.59 -6.00 -0.62
N LYS A 95 15.51 -5.22 -0.64
CA LYS A 95 15.29 -4.05 0.23
C LYS A 95 13.95 -4.18 0.94
N LYS A 96 13.90 -3.85 2.23
CA LYS A 96 12.66 -3.82 3.03
C LYS A 96 12.46 -2.41 3.58
N LEU A 97 11.23 -1.89 3.48
CA LEU A 97 10.83 -0.55 3.90
C LEU A 97 9.55 -0.61 4.74
N GLY A 98 9.30 0.46 5.49
CA GLY A 98 8.06 0.64 6.25
C GLY A 98 8.16 0.19 7.70
N PHE A 99 7.05 -0.24 8.28
CA PHE A 99 7.00 -0.70 9.67
C PHE A 99 7.98 -1.87 9.90
N HIS A 100 8.63 -1.87 11.06
CA HIS A 100 9.68 -2.82 11.50
C HIS A 100 11.01 -2.80 10.76
N TYR A 101 11.09 -2.15 9.59
CA TYR A 101 12.32 -2.15 8.78
C TYR A 101 13.06 -0.81 8.77
N THR A 102 12.39 0.30 9.10
CA THR A 102 12.95 1.65 8.92
C THR A 102 12.62 2.61 10.05
N ASP A 103 13.47 3.61 10.25
CA ASP A 103 13.22 4.77 11.12
C ASP A 103 11.91 5.47 10.80
N GLY A 104 11.56 5.53 9.51
CA GLY A 104 10.27 6.04 9.04
C GLY A 104 9.10 5.22 9.60
N GLY A 105 9.24 3.90 9.64
CA GLY A 105 8.31 2.97 10.29
C GLY A 105 8.08 3.28 11.77
N TYR A 106 9.16 3.34 12.56
CA TYR A 106 9.07 3.62 14.00
C TYR A 106 8.44 4.99 14.30
N LYS A 107 8.80 6.03 13.55
CA LYS A 107 8.20 7.36 13.72
C LYS A 107 6.73 7.37 13.34
N THR A 108 6.38 6.70 12.24
CA THR A 108 4.99 6.62 11.78
C THR A 108 4.13 5.84 12.78
N TYR A 109 4.68 4.80 13.42
CA TYR A 109 3.98 4.06 14.46
C TYR A 109 3.55 4.97 15.61
N LYS A 110 4.47 5.79 16.11
CA LYS A 110 4.18 6.74 17.19
C LYS A 110 3.05 7.71 16.85
N TYR A 111 3.00 8.17 15.60
CA TYR A 111 1.97 9.09 15.13
C TYR A 111 0.60 8.42 14.95
N MET A 112 0.59 7.18 14.47
CA MET A 112 -0.66 6.49 14.11
C MET A 112 -1.27 5.72 15.28
N TYR A 113 -0.44 5.21 16.21
CA TYR A 113 -0.86 4.26 17.24
C TYR A 113 -0.55 4.73 18.67
N ASP A 114 0.55 5.47 18.91
CA ASP A 114 0.90 5.96 20.27
C ASP A 114 0.29 7.32 20.62
N GLY A 115 -0.58 7.87 19.77
CA GLY A 115 -1.27 9.14 20.04
C GLY A 115 -0.38 10.39 19.96
N VAL A 116 0.83 10.29 19.39
CA VAL A 116 1.68 11.47 19.19
C VAL A 116 1.05 12.39 18.15
N LYS A 117 0.78 13.64 18.55
CA LYS A 117 0.17 14.64 17.66
C LYS A 117 1.08 14.95 16.46
N THR A 118 0.45 15.08 15.30
CA THR A 118 1.12 15.40 14.04
C THR A 118 0.16 16.14 13.12
N ASN A 119 0.69 17.03 12.28
CA ASN A 119 -0.08 17.70 11.23
C ASN A 119 -0.10 16.89 9.92
N LYS A 120 0.45 15.67 9.93
CA LYS A 120 0.54 14.81 8.77
C LYS A 120 -0.72 13.97 8.61
N ASN A 121 -1.25 13.92 7.40
CA ASN A 121 -2.37 13.03 7.07
C ASN A 121 -1.89 11.61 6.73
N LEU A 122 -2.84 10.69 6.57
CA LEU A 122 -2.54 9.28 6.31
C LEU A 122 -1.79 9.02 4.98
N PHE A 123 -2.03 9.82 3.94
CA PHE A 123 -1.24 9.74 2.69
C PHE A 123 0.23 9.99 2.96
N GLN A 124 0.52 11.06 3.69
CA GLN A 124 1.89 11.44 4.02
C GLN A 124 2.55 10.35 4.87
N MET A 125 1.81 9.68 5.76
CA MET A 125 2.33 8.54 6.52
C MET A 125 2.74 7.38 5.62
N TYR A 126 1.87 6.92 4.72
CA TYR A 126 2.23 5.81 3.81
C TYR A 126 3.37 6.15 2.85
N TYR A 127 3.49 7.42 2.43
CA TYR A 127 4.63 7.88 1.66
C TYR A 127 5.92 7.86 2.47
N ILE A 128 5.90 8.27 3.76
CA ILE A 128 7.06 8.18 4.66
C ILE A 128 7.51 6.73 4.81
N LEU A 129 6.58 5.78 5.01
CA LEU A 129 6.89 4.35 5.09
C LEU A 129 7.60 3.81 3.85
N SER A 130 7.45 4.48 2.71
CA SER A 130 8.04 4.10 1.43
C SER A 130 9.26 4.94 1.04
N GLU A 131 9.77 5.78 1.95
CA GLU A 131 10.82 6.79 1.67
C GLU A 131 10.47 7.75 0.52
N LEU A 132 9.18 8.03 0.35
CA LEU A 132 8.66 8.98 -0.64
C LEU A 132 8.09 10.23 0.03
N LYS A 133 7.82 11.24 -0.79
CA LYS A 133 7.10 12.46 -0.38
C LYS A 133 5.83 12.56 -1.20
N TRP A 134 4.68 12.66 -0.53
CA TRP A 134 3.40 12.88 -1.18
C TRP A 134 3.35 14.30 -1.77
N LYS A 135 3.02 14.41 -3.05
CA LYS A 135 2.91 15.65 -3.82
C LYS A 135 1.49 15.90 -4.32
N GLY A 136 0.49 15.20 -3.77
CA GLY A 136 -0.91 15.29 -4.22
C GLY A 136 -1.28 14.24 -5.26
N GLU A 137 -0.62 13.08 -5.24
CA GLU A 137 -0.94 11.97 -6.13
C GLU A 137 -2.37 11.45 -5.90
N GLY A 138 -3.15 11.33 -6.97
CA GLY A 138 -4.47 10.69 -6.95
C GLY A 138 -4.42 9.15 -6.92
N TYR A 139 -5.58 8.51 -6.83
CA TYR A 139 -5.76 7.07 -6.56
C TYR A 139 -5.63 6.12 -7.76
N ASN A 140 -5.54 6.66 -8.99
CA ASN A 140 -5.46 5.88 -10.23
C ASN A 140 -6.58 4.83 -10.45
N PHE A 141 -7.78 5.04 -9.92
CA PHE A 141 -8.97 4.29 -10.33
C PHE A 141 -9.59 4.90 -11.59
N LYS A 142 -10.04 4.08 -12.55
CA LYS A 142 -10.84 4.53 -13.72
C LYS A 142 -12.30 4.86 -13.36
N TYR A 143 -12.65 4.98 -12.08
CA TYR A 143 -13.99 5.33 -11.66
C TYR A 143 -14.19 6.84 -11.73
N HIS A 144 -14.70 7.30 -12.87
CA HIS A 144 -15.37 8.59 -12.96
C HIS A 144 -16.86 8.34 -12.72
N PRO A 145 -17.46 8.79 -11.60
CA PRO A 145 -18.91 8.83 -11.52
C PRO A 145 -19.39 9.70 -12.70
N LYS A 146 -20.16 9.11 -13.62
CA LYS A 146 -20.70 9.81 -14.81
C LYS A 146 -21.69 10.93 -14.44
N HIS A 147 -22.03 11.05 -13.16
CA HIS A 147 -22.88 12.11 -12.62
C HIS A 147 -22.02 13.21 -12.00
N LYS A 148 -22.20 14.44 -12.49
CA LYS A 148 -21.58 15.67 -11.96
C LYS A 148 -22.01 15.91 -10.51
N ASN A 149 -21.37 15.25 -9.55
CA ASN A 149 -21.55 15.61 -8.15
C ASN A 149 -20.76 16.90 -7.86
N ARG A 150 -21.44 17.87 -7.24
CA ARG A 150 -20.90 19.20 -6.90
C ARG A 150 -19.59 19.04 -6.13
N LYS A 151 -18.59 19.87 -6.47
CA LYS A 151 -17.17 19.88 -6.02
C LYS A 151 -16.90 19.66 -4.51
N ASN A 152 -17.91 19.72 -3.64
CA ASN A 152 -17.75 19.74 -2.19
C ASN A 152 -18.36 18.52 -1.47
N ARG A 153 -18.76 17.46 -2.18
CA ARG A 153 -19.27 16.22 -1.56
C ARG A 153 -18.67 14.98 -2.23
N THR A 154 -17.40 14.72 -1.95
CA THR A 154 -16.81 13.40 -2.20
C THR A 154 -16.96 12.58 -0.92
N GLY A 155 -18.12 11.93 -0.78
CA GLY A 155 -18.30 10.84 0.18
C GLY A 155 -18.35 9.53 -0.60
N LEU A 156 -17.51 8.57 -0.23
CA LEU A 156 -17.60 7.20 -0.75
C LEU A 156 -18.48 6.40 0.21
N TYR A 157 -19.57 5.86 -0.32
CA TYR A 157 -20.40 4.86 0.34
C TYR A 157 -19.91 3.48 -0.15
N ILE A 158 -19.47 2.65 0.77
CA ILE A 158 -19.17 1.23 0.53
C ILE A 158 -20.44 0.48 0.97
N VAL A 159 -21.09 -0.20 0.03
CA VAL A 159 -22.24 -1.08 0.28
C VAL A 159 -21.74 -2.47 0.65
#